data_AF-A0A1F9BAE6-F1
#
_entry.id   AF-A0A1F9BAE6-F1
#
_cell.length_a   1.000
_cell.length_b   1.000
_cell.length_c   1.000
_cell.angle_alpha   90.00
_cell.angle_beta   90.00
_cell.angle_gamma   90.00
#
_symmetry.space_group_name_H-M   'P 1'
#
loop_
_entity.id
_entity.type
_entity.pdbx_description
1 polymer ?
#
loop_
_entity_poly.entity_id
_entity_poly.type
_entity_poly.pdbx_seq_one_letter_code
_entity_poly.pdbx_strand_id
1 'polypeptide(L)'
;MGKTIMAMRSAGDTLGRPYVAPPGTPAQVLDILREGIARVLKDPEMKEDVRKNKMEIQHVPSEECLRLVNYVLNQPEDVVKEAAKYIKF
;
A
#
# COMPACT_ATOMS: atom_id res chain seq x y z
N MET A 1 0.97 -8.77 -21.63
CA MET A 1 1.09 -7.31 -21.44
C MET A 1 -0.15 -6.67 -20.83
N GLY A 2 -1.36 -6.81 -21.41
CA GLY A 2 -2.57 -6.17 -20.88
C GLY A 2 -2.90 -6.44 -19.40
N LYS A 3 -2.79 -7.70 -18.93
CA LYS A 3 -2.98 -8.04 -17.51
C LYS A 3 -2.01 -7.32 -16.58
N THR A 4 -0.75 -7.18 -16.99
CA THR A 4 0.30 -6.49 -16.23
C THR A 4 0.02 -5.01 -16.10
N ILE A 5 -0.37 -4.35 -17.19
CA ILE A 5 -0.71 -2.92 -17.19
C ILE A 5 -1.93 -2.65 -16.29
N MET A 6 -2.95 -3.52 -16.36
CA MET A 6 -4.11 -3.41 -15.46
C MET A 6 -3.72 -3.61 -13.99
N ALA A 7 -2.84 -4.57 -13.70
CA ALA A 7 -2.34 -4.79 -12.34
C ALA A 7 -1.53 -3.59 -11.81
N MET A 8 -0.71 -2.95 -12.67
CA MET A 8 -0.02 -1.70 -12.31
C MET A 8 -1.02 -0.58 -12.00
N ARG A 9 -2.07 -0.43 -12.82
CA ARG A 9 -3.10 0.61 -12.61
C ARG A 9 -3.90 0.38 -11.33
N SER A 10 -4.23 -0.87 -11.01
CA SER A 10 -4.98 -1.23 -9.80
C SER A 10 -4.14 -1.17 -8.53
N ALA A 11 -2.82 -1.13 -8.64
CA ALA A 11 -1.93 -1.12 -7.48
C ALA A 11 -2.16 0.11 -6.58
N GLY A 12 -2.35 1.28 -7.18
CA GLY A 12 -2.66 2.51 -6.43
C GLY A 12 -3.98 2.41 -5.65
N ASP A 13 -5.03 1.89 -6.29
CA ASP A 13 -6.34 1.70 -5.67
C ASP A 13 -6.27 0.66 -4.53
N THR A 14 -5.43 -0.37 -4.70
CA THR A 14 -5.22 -1.42 -3.69
C THR A 14 -4.43 -0.91 -2.48
N LEU A 15 -3.36 -0.13 -2.70
CA LEU A 15 -2.55 0.45 -1.61
C LEU A 15 -3.30 1.53 -0.84
N GLY A 16 -4.24 2.22 -1.49
CA GLY A 16 -5.01 3.30 -0.89
C GLY A 16 -4.11 4.43 -0.40
N ARG A 17 -3.99 4.58 0.93
CA ARG A 17 -3.20 5.63 1.59
C ARG A 17 -2.10 5.01 2.47
N PRO A 18 -0.99 4.55 1.87
CA PRO A 18 0.08 3.89 2.62
C PRO A 18 0.85 4.91 3.47
N TYR A 19 1.30 4.47 4.65
CA TYR A 19 2.31 5.17 5.43
C TYR A 19 3.71 4.68 5.01
N VAL A 20 4.61 5.62 4.74
CA VAL A 20 5.97 5.33 4.27
C VAL A 20 6.97 6.01 5.19
N ALA A 21 7.91 5.23 5.71
CA ALA A 21 9.01 5.75 6.52
C ALA A 21 10.13 6.31 5.60
N PRO A 22 10.93 7.28 6.08
CA PRO A 22 12.05 7.81 5.31
C PRO A 22 13.07 6.72 4.90
N PRO A 23 13.76 6.90 3.77
CA PRO A 23 14.89 6.04 3.39
C PRO A 23 15.94 5.96 4.51
N GLY A 24 16.49 4.76 4.73
CA GLY A 24 17.48 4.53 5.78
C GLY A 24 16.93 4.33 7.20
N THR A 25 15.60 4.31 7.38
CA THR A 25 14.98 3.93 8.67
C THR A 25 15.46 2.53 9.10
N PRO A 26 16.00 2.35 10.33
CA PRO A 26 16.47 1.05 10.80
C PRO A 26 15.36 -0.01 10.80
N ALA A 27 15.70 -1.26 10.46
CA ALA A 27 14.74 -2.37 10.39
C ALA A 27 13.92 -2.54 11.67
N GLN A 28 14.58 -2.47 12.84
CA GLN A 28 13.91 -2.54 14.14
C GLN A 28 12.84 -1.45 14.32
N VAL A 29 13.08 -0.23 13.84
CA VAL A 29 12.11 0.87 13.92
C VAL A 29 10.93 0.60 12.98
N LEU A 30 11.19 0.07 11.78
CA LEU A 30 10.13 -0.33 10.86
C LEU A 30 9.22 -1.41 11.47
N ASP A 31 9.79 -2.39 12.15
CA ASP A 31 9.03 -3.47 12.77
C ASP A 31 8.14 -2.94 13.90
N ILE A 32 8.66 -2.02 14.73
CA ILE A 32 7.85 -1.33 15.75
C ILE A 32 6.67 -0.57 15.12
N LEU A 33 6.90 0.16 14.02
CA LEU A 33 5.84 0.92 13.33
C LEU A 33 4.77 -0.01 12.74
N ARG A 34 5.18 -1.09 12.08
CA ARG A 34 4.28 -2.10 11.50
C ARG A 34 3.42 -2.75 12.58
N GLU A 35 4.05 -3.21 13.66
CA GLU A 35 3.34 -3.81 14.79
C GLU A 35 2.38 -2.82 15.45
N GLY A 36 2.82 -1.57 15.65
CA GLY A 36 2.01 -0.50 16.24
C GLY A 36 0.72 -0.26 15.44
N ILE A 37 0.82 -0.10 14.13
CA ILE A 37 -0.34 0.05 13.25
C ILE A 37 -1.25 -1.17 13.34
N ALA A 38 -0.70 -2.39 13.26
CA ALA A 38 -1.48 -3.62 13.33
C ALA A 38 -2.23 -3.78 14.66
N ARG A 39 -1.66 -3.30 15.77
CA ARG A 39 -2.30 -3.30 17.09
C ARG A 39 -3.43 -2.26 17.17
N VAL A 40 -3.19 -1.02 16.75
CA VAL A 40 -4.21 0.06 16.75
C VAL A 40 -5.43 -0.33 15.92
N LEU A 41 -5.24 -0.98 14.78
CA LEU A 41 -6.36 -1.42 13.92
C LEU A 41 -7.22 -2.53 14.54
N LYS A 42 -6.68 -3.23 15.55
CA LYS A 42 -7.42 -4.26 16.31
C LYS A 42 -8.07 -3.68 17.56
N ASP A 43 -7.66 -2.49 17.99
CA ASP A 43 -8.10 -1.83 19.21
C ASP A 43 -9.63 -1.58 19.21
N PRO A 44 -10.35 -1.97 20.28
CA PRO A 44 -11.78 -1.72 20.39
C PRO A 44 -12.17 -0.24 20.37
N GLU A 45 -11.40 0.64 21.02
CA GLU A 45 -11.65 2.08 21.08
C GLU A 45 -11.53 2.70 19.68
N MET A 46 -10.48 2.32 18.95
CA MET A 46 -10.31 2.73 17.55
C MET A 46 -11.51 2.30 16.69
N LYS A 47 -12.03 1.09 16.86
CA LYS A 47 -13.19 0.60 16.09
C LYS A 47 -14.47 1.35 16.44
N GLU A 48 -14.68 1.68 17.71
CA GLU A 48 -15.82 2.50 18.11
C GLU A 48 -15.75 3.88 17.49
N ASP A 49 -14.57 4.50 17.47
CA ASP A 49 -14.39 5.83 16.88
C ASP A 49 -14.55 5.80 15.36
N VAL A 50 -14.05 4.77 14.68
CA VAL A 50 -14.31 4.54 13.25
C VAL A 50 -15.83 4.46 12.98
N ARG A 51 -16.57 3.71 13.81
CA ARG A 51 -18.03 3.57 13.69
C ARG A 51 -18.75 4.89 13.96
N LYS A 52 -18.39 5.63 15.03
CA LYS A 52 -19.01 6.92 15.39
C LYS A 52 -18.83 7.95 14.27
N ASN A 53 -17.65 7.96 13.67
CA ASN A 53 -17.30 8.87 12.57
C ASN A 53 -17.74 8.36 11.18
N LYS A 54 -18.43 7.21 11.10
CA LYS A 54 -18.86 6.56 9.85
C LYS A 54 -17.72 6.40 8.85
N MET A 55 -16.53 6.10 9.36
CA MET A 55 -15.34 5.82 8.56
C MET A 55 -15.29 4.33 8.22
N GLU A 56 -14.66 4.00 7.09
CA GLU A 56 -14.32 2.64 6.72
C GLU A 56 -12.80 2.53 6.65
N ILE A 57 -12.22 1.54 7.35
CA ILE A 57 -10.78 1.28 7.30
C ILE A 57 -10.58 -0.12 6.73
N GLN A 58 -9.97 -0.18 5.56
CA GLN A 58 -9.45 -1.41 4.98
C GLN A 58 -7.95 -1.44 5.17
N HIS A 59 -7.47 -2.42 5.95
CA HIS A 59 -6.04 -2.56 6.22
C HIS A 59 -5.37 -3.45 5.19
N VAL A 60 -4.33 -2.94 4.56
CA VAL A 60 -3.40 -3.72 3.74
C VAL A 60 -2.15 -4.03 4.58
N PRO A 61 -1.78 -5.31 4.77
CA PRO A 61 -0.58 -5.69 5.50
C PRO A 61 0.69 -5.11 4.87
N SER A 62 1.70 -4.88 5.70
CA SER A 62 2.93 -4.21 5.25
C SER A 62 3.71 -5.00 4.20
N GLU A 63 3.66 -6.33 4.30
CA GLU A 63 4.28 -7.30 3.40
C GLU A 63 3.62 -7.24 2.03
N GLU A 64 2.29 -7.11 2.02
CA GLU A 64 1.49 -6.98 0.81
C GLU A 64 1.75 -5.64 0.12
N CYS A 65 1.86 -4.56 0.89
CA CYS A 65 2.28 -3.26 0.38
C CYS A 65 3.65 -3.35 -0.31
N LEU A 66 4.64 -3.95 0.35
CA LEU A 66 5.99 -4.11 -0.22
C LEU A 66 5.98 -4.98 -1.47
N ARG A 67 5.23 -6.10 -1.46
CA ARG A 67 5.08 -6.98 -2.61
C ARG A 67 4.55 -6.23 -3.81
N LEU A 68 3.51 -5.41 -3.61
CA LEU A 68 2.86 -4.67 -4.68
C LEU A 68 3.75 -3.52 -5.20
N VAL A 69 4.39 -2.77 -4.31
CA VAL A 69 5.35 -1.73 -4.69
C VAL A 69 6.51 -2.33 -5.49
N ASN A 70 7.12 -3.41 -5.01
CA ASN A 70 8.19 -4.10 -5.73
C ASN A 70 7.72 -4.66 -7.08
N TYR A 71 6.50 -5.18 -7.16
CA TYR A 71 5.92 -5.61 -8.43
C TYR A 71 5.83 -4.44 -9.42
N VAL A 72 5.28 -3.29 -9.02
CA VAL A 72 5.09 -2.14 -9.91
C VAL A 72 6.44 -1.53 -10.34
N LEU A 73 7.39 -1.40 -9.42
CA LEU A 73 8.66 -0.72 -9.68
C LEU A 73 9.67 -1.58 -10.47
N ASN A 74 9.56 -2.91 -10.44
CA ASN A 74 10.47 -3.82 -11.15
C ASN A 74 9.92 -4.30 -12.50
N GLN A 75 8.99 -3.56 -13.12
CA GLN A 75 8.47 -3.92 -14.43
C GLN A 75 9.50 -3.69 -15.55
N PRO A 76 9.56 -4.57 -16.57
CA PRO A 76 10.39 -4.37 -17.75
C PRO A 76 10.12 -3.04 -18.47
N GLU A 77 11.15 -2.47 -19.11
CA GLU A 77 11.07 -1.14 -19.74
C GLU A 77 9.99 -1.04 -20.83
N ASP A 78 9.78 -2.10 -21.62
CA ASP A 78 8.73 -2.18 -22.64
C ASP A 78 7.33 -2.12 -22.02
N VAL A 79 7.13 -2.79 -20.88
CA VAL A 79 5.87 -2.74 -20.12
C VAL A 79 5.63 -1.34 -19.56
N VAL A 80 6.65 -0.69 -19.01
CA VAL A 80 6.55 0.68 -18.48
C VAL A 80 6.20 1.67 -19.59
N LYS A 81 6.88 1.59 -20.74
CA LYS A 81 6.59 2.43 -21.92
C LYS A 81 5.15 2.25 -22.40
N GLU A 82 4.65 1.02 -22.41
CA GLU A 82 3.28 0.75 -22.80
C GLU A 82 2.28 1.27 -21.77
N ALA A 83 2.50 1.01 -20.47
CA ALA A 83 1.63 1.47 -19.39
C ALA A 83 1.49 2.99 -19.35
N ALA A 84 2.58 3.74 -19.59
CA ALA A 84 2.60 5.20 -19.61
C ALA A 84 1.67 5.82 -20.66
N LYS A 85 1.28 5.08 -21.71
CA LYS A 85 0.30 5.55 -22.70
C LYS A 85 -1.11 5.67 -22.11
N TYR A 86 -1.43 4.85 -21.09
CA TYR A 86 -2.78 4.67 -20.56
C TYR A 86 -2.94 5.15 -19.12
N ILE A 87 -1.86 5.14 -18.32
CA ILE A 87 -1.87 5.58 -16.93
C ILE A 87 -1.47 7.06 -16.89
N LYS A 88 -2.47 7.94 -16.78
CA LYS A 88 -2.31 9.40 -16.62
C LYS A 88 -2.82 9.81 -15.23
N PHE A 89 -2.14 10.75 -14.60
CA PHE A 89 -2.48 11.32 -13.29
C PHE A 89 -3.11 12.70 -13.46
#